data_AF-A0A9W7WWR1-F1
#
_entry.id   AF-A0A9W7WWR1-F1
#
_cell.length_a   1.000
_cell.length_b   1.000
_cell.length_c   1.000
_cell.angle_alpha   90.00
_cell.angle_beta   90.00
_cell.angle_gamma   90.00
#
_symmetry.space_group_name_H-M   'P 1'
#
loop_
_entity.id
_entity.type
_entity.pdbx_description
1 polymer ?
#
loop_
_entity_poly.entity_id
_entity_poly.type
_entity_poly.pdbx_seq_one_letter_code
_entity_poly.pdbx_strand_id
1 'polypeptide(L)'
;QDHLFSGFNCTQQNAEVHIRSKTMSACTPQSDCTHSPVLNINENKCLQRILEDLQYYRDTFTVYANTALINTVGRSIDDILQNCFSVSAMDNSALKVSMDHQKSFQERLQLCKILKGFHLRAITINRVFSYILAK
;
A
#
# COMPACT_ATOMS: atom_id res chain seq x y z
N GLN A 1 -28.41 -1.02 29.67
CA GLN A 1 -27.08 -1.58 29.91
C GLN A 1 -26.92 -2.70 28.89
N ASP A 2 -26.04 -2.69 27.87
CA ASP A 2 -24.64 -2.25 27.83
C ASP A 2 -24.10 -2.09 26.39
N HIS A 3 -24.01 -0.87 25.84
CA HIS A 3 -23.23 -0.61 24.62
C HIS A 3 -22.39 0.68 24.71
N LEU A 4 -21.96 1.06 25.91
CA LEU A 4 -21.23 2.33 26.08
C LEU A 4 -19.82 2.31 25.46
N PHE A 5 -19.28 1.11 25.13
CA PHE A 5 -18.01 0.95 24.42
C PHE A 5 -18.09 -0.20 23.41
N SER A 6 -18.47 0.09 22.16
CA SER A 6 -18.34 -0.85 21.05
C SER A 6 -16.95 -0.73 20.40
N GLY A 7 -16.16 -1.80 20.45
CA GLY A 7 -14.98 -1.93 19.59
C GLY A 7 -15.37 -2.06 18.11
N PHE A 8 -14.39 -2.04 17.21
CA PHE A 8 -14.61 -2.34 15.79
C PHE A 8 -13.91 -3.64 15.40
N ASN A 9 -14.53 -4.41 14.51
CA ASN A 9 -13.88 -5.55 13.89
C ASN A 9 -13.29 -5.14 12.54
N CYS A 10 -11.97 -5.22 12.40
CA CYS A 10 -11.26 -4.83 11.19
C CYS A 10 -11.65 -5.67 9.96
N THR A 11 -12.01 -6.94 10.16
CA THR A 11 -12.41 -7.81 9.03
C THR A 11 -13.72 -7.34 8.38
N GLN A 12 -14.59 -6.69 9.15
CA GLN A 12 -15.88 -6.15 8.68
C GLN A 12 -15.76 -4.75 8.06
N GLN A 13 -14.62 -4.06 8.18
CA GLN A 13 -14.43 -2.73 7.61
C GLN A 13 -14.10 -2.79 6.12
N ASN A 14 -14.57 -1.80 5.35
CA ASN A 14 -14.17 -1.68 3.95
C ASN A 14 -12.69 -1.29 3.82
N ALA A 15 -12.05 -1.74 2.74
CA ALA A 15 -10.71 -1.31 2.42
C ALA A 15 -10.74 0.13 1.89
N GLU A 16 -9.82 0.97 2.38
CA GLU A 16 -9.62 2.31 1.83
C GLU A 16 -8.34 2.31 1.01
N VAL A 17 -8.52 2.50 -0.30
CA VAL A 17 -7.45 2.38 -1.29
C VAL A 17 -7.14 3.75 -1.85
N HIS A 18 -5.85 4.07 -1.99
CA HIS A 18 -5.43 5.28 -2.69
C HIS A 18 -5.74 5.15 -4.18
N ILE A 19 -6.73 5.90 -4.68
CA ILE A 19 -7.18 5.82 -6.08
C ILE A 19 -6.47 6.80 -7.02
N ARG A 20 -5.73 7.79 -6.48
CA ARG A 20 -5.17 8.87 -7.31
C ARG A 20 -4.01 8.41 -8.21
N SER A 21 -3.27 7.39 -7.80
CA SER A 21 -2.21 6.77 -8.60
C SER A 21 -2.74 6.12 -9.88
N LYS A 22 -4.05 5.79 -9.96
CA LYS A 22 -4.66 5.12 -11.12
C LYS A 22 -3.95 3.80 -11.49
N THR A 23 -3.26 3.16 -10.55
CA THR A 23 -2.48 1.91 -10.73
C THR A 23 -3.28 0.81 -11.40
N MET A 24 -4.56 0.63 -11.01
CA MET A 24 -5.44 -0.35 -11.67
C MET A 24 -5.50 -0.11 -13.18
N SER A 25 -5.82 1.11 -13.62
CA SER A 25 -5.95 1.41 -15.04
C SER A 25 -4.61 1.37 -15.79
N ALA A 26 -3.49 1.67 -15.12
CA ALA A 26 -2.17 1.65 -15.75
C ALA A 26 -1.58 0.24 -15.87
N CYS A 27 -1.92 -0.64 -14.93
CA CYS A 27 -1.37 -1.99 -14.82
C CYS A 27 -2.35 -3.08 -15.27
N THR A 28 -3.58 -2.72 -15.65
CA THR A 28 -4.50 -3.68 -16.27
C THR A 28 -4.07 -3.90 -17.72
N PRO A 29 -3.78 -5.15 -18.11
CA PRO A 29 -3.46 -5.43 -19.50
C PRO A 29 -4.65 -5.12 -20.39
N GLN A 30 -4.36 -4.50 -21.54
CA GLN A 30 -5.36 -4.35 -22.59
C GLN A 30 -5.55 -5.71 -23.26
N SER A 31 -6.64 -6.38 -22.95
CA SER A 31 -7.07 -7.60 -23.61
C SER A 31 -8.45 -7.39 -24.22
N ASP A 32 -8.56 -7.53 -25.54
CA ASP A 32 -9.83 -7.96 -26.12
C ASP A 32 -9.90 -9.46 -25.80
N CYS A 33 -10.82 -9.85 -24.90
CA CYS A 33 -11.00 -11.24 -24.42
C CYS A 33 -11.33 -12.26 -25.53
N THR A 34 -11.19 -11.88 -26.79
CA THR A 34 -11.55 -12.61 -27.98
C THR A 34 -10.35 -13.21 -28.69
N HIS A 35 -9.22 -12.49 -28.90
CA HIS A 35 -8.10 -13.04 -29.68
C HIS A 35 -6.74 -12.37 -29.38
N SER A 36 -5.98 -12.87 -28.39
CA SER A 36 -4.50 -12.92 -28.36
C SER A 36 -3.98 -13.20 -26.94
N PRO A 37 -2.98 -14.07 -26.73
CA PRO A 37 -2.32 -14.25 -25.43
C PRO A 37 -1.40 -13.08 -25.05
N VAL A 38 -1.21 -12.10 -25.94
CA VAL A 38 -0.31 -10.96 -25.72
C VAL A 38 -1.03 -9.88 -24.94
N LEU A 39 -0.88 -9.95 -23.62
CA LEU A 39 -1.26 -8.86 -22.72
C LEU A 39 -0.33 -7.66 -23.00
N ASN A 40 -0.87 -6.55 -23.49
CA ASN A 40 -0.05 -5.35 -23.67
C ASN A 40 -0.23 -4.43 -22.46
N ILE A 41 0.79 -4.36 -21.61
CA ILE A 41 0.88 -3.41 -20.49
C ILE A 41 1.96 -2.40 -20.83
N ASN A 42 1.66 -1.11 -20.66
CA ASN A 42 2.70 -0.10 -20.62
C ASN A 42 3.45 -0.22 -19.28
N GLU A 43 4.48 -1.09 -19.26
CA GLU A 43 5.24 -1.44 -18.07
C GLU A 43 5.79 -0.19 -17.36
N ASN A 44 6.37 0.75 -18.09
CA ASN A 44 6.90 2.00 -17.53
C ASN A 44 5.82 2.81 -16.80
N LYS A 45 4.67 3.00 -17.44
CA LYS A 45 3.54 3.73 -16.83
C LYS A 45 2.99 2.99 -15.62
N CYS A 46 2.89 1.67 -15.69
CA CYS A 46 2.44 0.85 -14.56
C CYS A 46 3.41 0.94 -13.37
N LEU A 47 4.71 0.73 -13.61
CA LEU A 47 5.77 0.84 -12.61
C LEU A 47 5.83 2.23 -11.97
N GLN A 48 5.62 3.29 -12.76
CA GLN A 48 5.51 4.65 -12.22
C GLN A 48 4.34 4.78 -11.23
N ARG A 49 3.17 4.18 -11.53
CA ARG A 49 2.02 4.22 -10.60
C ARG A 49 2.24 3.37 -9.35
N ILE A 50 2.94 2.25 -9.49
CA ILE A 50 3.36 1.43 -8.34
C ILE A 50 4.30 2.22 -7.44
N LEU A 51 5.26 2.95 -8.01
CA LEU A 51 6.16 3.82 -7.26
C LEU A 51 5.37 4.87 -6.46
N GLU A 52 4.41 5.56 -7.10
CA GLU A 52 3.54 6.54 -6.43
C GLU A 52 2.73 5.90 -5.28
N ASP A 53 2.18 4.70 -5.48
CA ASP A 53 1.48 3.96 -4.42
C ASP A 53 2.41 3.65 -3.24
N LEU A 54 3.60 3.11 -3.50
CA LEU A 54 4.57 2.74 -2.46
C LEU A 54 5.01 3.96 -1.65
N GLN A 55 5.30 5.09 -2.31
CA GLN A 55 5.63 6.35 -1.63
C GLN A 55 4.46 6.84 -0.77
N TYR A 56 3.23 6.82 -1.28
CA TYR A 56 2.05 7.19 -0.51
C TYR A 56 1.89 6.35 0.77
N TYR A 57 2.01 5.03 0.66
CA TYR A 57 1.85 4.15 1.81
C TYR A 57 2.99 4.27 2.82
N ARG A 58 4.23 4.47 2.33
CA ARG A 58 5.38 4.79 3.18
C ARG A 58 5.11 6.03 4.03
N ASP A 59 4.75 7.15 3.39
CA ASP A 59 4.49 8.41 4.07
C ASP A 59 3.32 8.29 5.04
N THR A 60 2.26 7.60 4.62
CA THR A 60 1.08 7.35 5.46
C THR A 60 1.44 6.57 6.73
N PHE A 61 2.23 5.49 6.62
CA PHE A 61 2.60 4.68 7.78
C PHE A 61 3.57 5.38 8.72
N THR A 62 4.44 6.25 8.20
CA THR A 62 5.29 7.13 9.00
C THR A 62 4.48 8.07 9.88
N VAL A 63 3.36 8.62 9.37
CA VAL A 63 2.46 9.52 10.15
C VAL A 63 1.83 8.82 11.35
N TYR A 64 1.52 7.52 11.25
CA TYR A 64 0.97 6.77 12.38
C TYR A 64 2.00 6.50 13.50
N ALA A 65 3.29 6.76 13.26
CA ALA A 65 4.39 6.62 14.22
C ALA A 65 4.41 5.30 15.00
N ASN A 66 3.84 4.22 14.43
CA ASN A 66 3.78 2.92 15.08
C ASN A 66 5.05 2.12 14.76
N THR A 67 5.87 1.89 15.78
CA THR A 67 7.16 1.20 15.63
C THR A 67 7.03 -0.20 15.02
N ALA A 68 5.99 -0.97 15.37
CA ALA A 68 5.80 -2.31 14.81
C ALA A 68 5.47 -2.26 13.31
N LEU A 69 4.58 -1.36 12.89
CA LEU A 69 4.20 -1.13 11.51
C LEU A 69 5.39 -0.64 10.66
N ILE A 70 6.13 0.33 11.18
CA ILE A 70 7.32 0.88 10.51
C ILE A 70 8.40 -0.19 10.34
N ASN A 71 8.69 -0.97 11.40
CA ASN A 71 9.72 -1.99 11.36
C ASN A 71 9.35 -3.24 10.55
N THR A 72 8.08 -3.41 10.18
CA THR A 72 7.61 -4.56 9.38
C THR A 72 7.27 -4.13 7.96
N VAL A 73 6.10 -3.50 7.81
CA VAL A 73 5.57 -3.08 6.51
C VAL A 73 6.37 -1.93 5.94
N GLY A 74 6.74 -0.94 6.78
CA GLY A 74 7.55 0.20 6.35
C GLY A 74 8.89 -0.23 5.74
N ARG A 75 9.63 -1.10 6.43
CA ARG A 75 10.89 -1.67 5.90
C ARG A 75 10.68 -2.46 4.61
N SER A 76 9.61 -3.24 4.51
CA SER A 76 9.31 -3.98 3.28
C SER A 76 9.05 -3.05 2.10
N ILE A 77 8.39 -1.90 2.34
CA ILE A 77 8.20 -0.86 1.32
C ILE A 77 9.54 -0.21 0.96
N ASP A 78 10.37 0.13 1.95
CA ASP A 78 11.70 0.69 1.72
C ASP A 78 12.58 -0.25 0.88
N ASP A 79 12.57 -1.55 1.18
CA ASP A 79 13.32 -2.56 0.44
C ASP A 79 12.87 -2.61 -1.04
N ILE A 80 11.56 -2.56 -1.31
CA ILE A 80 11.05 -2.53 -2.70
C ILE A 80 11.46 -1.21 -3.38
N LEU A 81 11.31 -0.08 -2.71
CA LEU A 81 11.67 1.24 -3.24
C LEU A 81 13.16 1.32 -3.60
N GLN A 82 14.03 0.77 -2.76
CA GLN A 82 15.47 0.73 -3.03
C GLN A 82 15.82 -0.23 -4.16
N ASN A 83 15.37 -1.49 -4.06
CA ASN A 83 15.83 -2.55 -4.95
C ASN A 83 15.18 -2.48 -6.34
N CYS A 84 13.93 -2.00 -6.44
CA CYS A 84 13.19 -1.96 -7.71
C CYS A 84 13.14 -0.57 -8.35
N PHE A 85 13.34 0.51 -7.58
CA PHE A 85 13.17 1.89 -8.08
C PHE A 85 14.35 2.82 -7.78
N SER A 86 15.41 2.33 -7.13
CA SER A 86 16.59 3.13 -6.75
C SER A 86 16.26 4.38 -5.92
N VAL A 87 15.17 4.33 -5.16
CA VAL A 87 14.77 5.39 -4.23
C VAL A 87 15.47 5.15 -2.90
N SER A 88 16.05 6.19 -2.30
CA SER A 88 16.75 6.08 -1.01
C SER A 88 15.81 5.67 0.13
N ALA A 89 16.36 4.92 1.11
CA ALA A 89 15.64 4.64 2.36
C ALA A 89 15.42 5.94 3.13
N MET A 90 14.33 6.00 3.88
CA MET A 90 14.01 7.13 4.72
C MET A 90 14.86 7.00 5.97
N ASP A 91 15.48 8.10 6.38
CA ASP A 91 16.15 8.13 7.67
C ASP A 91 15.09 8.19 8.78
N ASN A 92 14.72 7.00 9.28
CA ASN A 92 13.72 6.84 10.32
C ASN A 92 14.25 7.23 11.72
N SER A 93 15.49 7.72 11.83
CA SER A 93 16.09 8.13 13.12
C SER A 93 15.38 9.31 13.80
N ALA A 94 14.59 10.09 13.04
CA ALA A 94 13.82 11.24 13.53
C ALA A 94 12.42 10.89 14.11
N LEU A 95 11.96 9.64 14.04
CA LEU A 95 10.64 9.19 14.54
C LEU A 95 10.56 9.06 16.08
N LYS A 96 11.39 9.81 16.82
CA LYS A 96 11.41 9.80 18.30
C LYS A 96 10.29 10.61 18.95
N VAL A 97 9.41 11.23 18.19
CA VAL A 97 8.19 11.83 18.75
C VAL A 97 7.13 10.74 18.76
N SER A 98 7.01 10.04 19.89
CA SER A 98 5.83 9.25 20.22
C SER A 98 4.65 10.21 20.29
N MET A 99 4.04 10.49 19.14
CA MET A 99 2.75 11.16 19.12
C MET A 99 1.75 10.17 19.68
N ASP A 100 0.94 10.62 20.61
CA ASP A 100 -0.13 9.87 21.26
C ASP A 100 -1.27 9.43 20.29
N HIS A 101 -1.02 9.55 18.97
CA HIS A 101 -1.89 9.35 17.80
C HIS A 101 -2.29 7.89 17.55
N GLN A 102 -1.87 6.96 18.41
CA GLN A 102 -2.35 5.58 18.37
C GLN A 102 -3.46 5.30 19.39
N LYS A 103 -3.88 6.33 20.16
CA LYS A 103 -4.88 6.16 21.20
C LYS A 103 -6.32 6.32 20.72
N SER A 104 -6.62 7.14 19.70
CA SER A 104 -8.03 7.35 19.36
C SER A 104 -8.63 6.15 18.61
N PHE A 105 -9.89 5.89 18.89
CA PHE A 105 -10.67 4.87 18.19
C PHE A 105 -10.70 5.09 16.66
N GLN A 106 -10.82 6.35 16.24
CA GLN A 106 -10.91 6.72 14.82
C GLN A 106 -9.61 6.48 14.07
N GLU A 107 -8.45 6.79 14.67
CA GLU A 107 -7.15 6.52 14.06
C GLU A 107 -6.92 5.02 13.87
N ARG A 108 -7.30 4.19 14.86
CA ARG A 108 -7.19 2.73 14.75
C ARG A 108 -8.12 2.18 13.67
N LEU A 109 -9.35 2.69 13.60
CA LEU A 109 -10.31 2.32 12.58
C LEU A 109 -9.79 2.69 11.19
N GLN A 110 -9.25 3.90 11.04
CA GLN A 110 -8.69 4.39 9.79
C GLN A 110 -7.45 3.56 9.37
N LEU A 111 -6.52 3.30 10.29
CA LEU A 111 -5.34 2.49 10.03
C LEU A 111 -5.73 1.08 9.54
N CYS A 112 -6.73 0.46 10.17
CA CYS A 112 -7.26 -0.83 9.72
C CYS A 112 -7.69 -0.78 8.25
N LYS A 113 -8.49 0.22 7.85
CA LYS A 113 -8.98 0.33 6.48
C LYS A 113 -7.85 0.58 5.48
N ILE A 114 -6.87 1.42 5.84
CA ILE A 114 -5.67 1.69 5.02
C ILE A 114 -4.84 0.43 4.85
N LEU A 115 -4.60 -0.35 5.92
CA LEU A 115 -3.87 -1.62 5.84
C LEU A 115 -4.56 -2.63 4.93
N LYS A 116 -5.89 -2.72 4.97
CA LYS A 116 -6.66 -3.55 4.04
C LYS A 116 -6.52 -3.07 2.60
N GLY A 117 -6.53 -1.75 2.39
CA GLY A 117 -6.30 -1.18 1.06
C GLY A 117 -4.88 -1.46 0.55
N PHE A 118 -3.88 -1.32 1.42
CA PHE A 118 -2.50 -1.65 1.10
C PHE A 118 -2.33 -3.13 0.75
N HIS A 119 -2.98 -4.04 1.48
CA HIS A 119 -2.95 -5.47 1.15
C HIS A 119 -3.46 -5.75 -0.27
N LEU A 120 -4.55 -5.12 -0.70
CA LEU A 120 -5.05 -5.23 -2.07
C LEU A 120 -4.06 -4.66 -3.11
N ARG A 121 -3.39 -3.54 -2.78
CA ARG A 121 -2.35 -2.96 -3.63
C ARG A 121 -1.13 -3.85 -3.72
N ALA A 122 -0.68 -4.44 -2.62
CA ALA A 122 0.43 -5.39 -2.58
C ALA A 122 0.16 -6.62 -3.45
N ILE A 123 -1.06 -7.18 -3.41
CA ILE A 123 -1.46 -8.26 -4.32
C ILE A 123 -1.35 -7.82 -5.78
N THR A 124 -1.81 -6.61 -6.10
CA THR A 124 -1.74 -6.04 -7.45
C THR A 124 -0.29 -5.87 -7.91
N ILE A 125 0.57 -5.30 -7.07
CA ILE A 125 2.00 -5.12 -7.33
C ILE A 125 2.68 -6.46 -7.58
N ASN A 126 2.41 -7.45 -6.72
CA ASN A 126 2.98 -8.79 -6.87
C ASN A 126 2.59 -9.42 -8.21
N ARG A 127 1.33 -9.29 -8.63
CA ARG A 127 0.87 -9.77 -9.95
C ARG A 127 1.59 -9.09 -11.10
N VAL A 128 1.81 -7.79 -11.01
CA VAL A 128 2.57 -7.03 -12.03
C VAL A 128 4.02 -7.51 -12.10
N PHE A 129 4.70 -7.66 -10.95
CA PHE A 129 6.07 -8.15 -10.94
C PHE A 129 6.17 -9.57 -11.50
N SER A 130 5.26 -10.47 -11.11
CA SER A 130 5.22 -11.81 -11.71
C SER A 130 5.00 -11.77 -13.23
N TYR A 131 4.16 -10.86 -13.72
CA TYR A 131 3.93 -10.68 -15.14
C TYR A 131 5.19 -10.20 -15.88
N ILE A 132 5.86 -9.17 -15.35
CA ILE A 132 7.08 -8.62 -15.95
C ILE A 132 8.21 -9.66 -15.97
N LEU A 133 8.36 -10.45 -14.89
CA LEU A 133 9.41 -11.47 -14.76
C LEU A 133 9.17 -12.73 -15.59
N ALA A 134 7.92 -13.02 -15.97
CA ALA A 134 7.56 -14.20 -16.77
C ALA A 134 7.69 -13.98 -18.29
N LYS A 135 8.01 -12.75 -18.71
CA LYS A 135 8.30 -12.39 -20.09
C LYS A 135 9.77 -12.66 -20.42
#